data_AF-A0A2V6LCF0-F1
#
_entry.id   AF-A0A2V6LCF0-F1
#
_cell.length_a   1.000
_cell.length_b   1.000
_cell.length_c   1.000
_cell.angle_alpha   90.00
_cell.angle_beta   90.00
_cell.angle_gamma   90.00
#
_symmetry.space_group_name_H-M   'P 1'
#
loop_
_entity.id
_entity.type
_entity.pdbx_description
1 polymer ?
#
loop_
_entity_poly.entity_id
_entity_poly.type
_entity_poly.pdbx_seq_one_letter_code
_entity_poly.pdbx_strand_id
1 'polypeptide(L)'
;MGYLALGNNNIGIFNTAIGSNALVGNTTGANNTGVGSGALVSNMAGDSNTAIGTAGLGENFSANNNTASGYQALNQNSSGNNNTATGYQTLFSNTNGGSNTGSGYDALYFNKSGNFNTAAGRGALYHNTTANNNVATGYQALNANKTGTANTATGTQALQADTGSNNTADGYQALNKNTVGVQNVASGYQALLANTSGLINTAIGAFALDNCQTGAGNIAVGFNAGSAITSGGNNVDIANTGMNESSTIRIGSSNQTNTYIAGISGVTVAGGIGVIVDSNGHLGTSTSSARYKENIQPMDNASEAILSLQPVRFRYKKELDPDGIPQFGLVAEDVAKVSPALVARDEQGKP
;
A
#
# COMPACT_ATOMS: atom_id res chain seq x y z
N MET A 1 47.14 15.56 9.79
CA MET A 1 47.78 14.75 10.85
C MET A 1 47.70 13.27 10.48
N GLY A 2 48.78 12.66 10.01
CA GLY A 2 48.81 11.27 9.54
C GLY A 2 49.80 11.09 8.39
N TYR A 3 50.32 9.87 8.21
CA TYR A 3 51.26 9.56 7.13
C TYR A 3 50.59 9.84 5.77
N LEU A 4 51.25 10.65 4.92
CA LEU A 4 50.78 11.09 3.59
C LEU A 4 49.46 11.88 3.55
N ALA A 5 48.98 12.39 4.68
CA ALA A 5 47.78 13.24 4.70
C ALA A 5 48.00 14.50 3.83
N LEU A 6 47.08 14.77 2.87
CA LEU A 6 47.20 15.83 1.85
C LEU A 6 48.44 15.75 0.94
N GLY A 7 49.04 14.56 0.78
CA GLY A 7 50.33 14.39 0.10
C GLY A 7 50.42 14.93 -1.33
N ASN A 8 49.34 14.91 -2.12
CA ASN A 8 49.32 15.44 -3.50
C ASN A 8 48.58 16.79 -3.63
N ASN A 9 48.23 17.45 -2.52
CA ASN A 9 47.42 18.68 -2.57
C ASN A 9 48.19 19.83 -3.21
N ASN A 10 47.78 20.22 -4.43
CA ASN A 10 48.46 21.22 -5.25
C ASN A 10 47.84 22.61 -5.10
N ILE A 11 46.52 22.72 -5.31
CA ILE A 11 45.78 24.00 -5.34
C ILE A 11 44.58 23.99 -4.38
N GLY A 12 44.20 22.83 -3.84
CA GLY A 12 43.04 22.69 -2.96
C GLY A 12 43.20 23.45 -1.63
N ILE A 13 42.21 24.28 -1.30
CA ILE A 13 42.20 25.11 -0.08
C ILE A 13 41.19 24.62 0.95
N PHE A 14 41.41 24.99 2.23
CA PHE A 14 40.49 24.72 3.34
C PHE A 14 40.17 23.23 3.59
N ASN A 15 41.13 22.34 3.35
CA ASN A 15 40.98 20.90 3.59
C ASN A 15 41.47 20.49 4.99
N THR A 16 40.72 19.62 5.67
CA THR A 16 41.12 18.99 6.94
C THR A 16 41.40 17.51 6.71
N ALA A 17 42.61 17.02 7.02
CA ALA A 17 42.98 15.62 6.86
C ALA A 17 43.60 15.03 8.14
N ILE A 18 42.96 14.00 8.70
CA ILE A 18 43.39 13.30 9.91
C ILE A 18 43.31 11.78 9.66
N GLY A 19 44.44 11.08 9.73
CA GLY A 19 44.54 9.65 9.42
C GLY A 19 45.58 9.36 8.34
N SER A 20 46.05 8.11 8.27
CA SER A 20 46.97 7.67 7.21
C SER A 20 46.28 7.75 5.85
N ASN A 21 46.95 8.31 4.85
CA ASN A 21 46.45 8.47 3.48
C ASN A 21 45.13 9.28 3.35
N ALA A 22 44.71 10.01 4.39
CA ALA A 22 43.53 10.86 4.32
C ALA A 22 43.76 12.00 3.30
N LEU A 23 42.88 12.14 2.32
CA LEU A 23 42.98 13.15 1.24
C LEU A 23 44.30 13.13 0.45
N VAL A 24 45.00 11.98 0.38
CA VAL A 24 46.30 11.91 -0.31
C VAL A 24 46.20 12.21 -1.81
N GLY A 25 45.11 11.81 -2.48
CA GLY A 25 44.86 12.05 -3.90
C GLY A 25 44.38 13.46 -4.26
N ASN A 26 44.10 14.32 -3.27
CA ASN A 26 43.57 15.67 -3.51
C ASN A 26 44.53 16.48 -4.34
N THR A 27 44.11 16.99 -5.50
CA THR A 27 44.94 17.88 -6.32
C THR A 27 44.39 19.31 -6.33
N THR A 28 43.08 19.47 -6.57
CA THR A 28 42.43 20.78 -6.72
C THR A 28 41.20 20.99 -5.82
N GLY A 29 40.64 19.91 -5.24
CA GLY A 29 39.43 19.98 -4.42
C GLY A 29 39.60 20.82 -3.15
N ALA A 30 38.56 21.57 -2.79
CA ALA A 30 38.52 22.49 -1.66
C ALA A 30 37.41 22.15 -0.66
N ASN A 31 37.56 22.63 0.58
CA ASN A 31 36.59 22.49 1.67
C ASN A 31 36.27 21.04 2.05
N ASN A 32 37.22 20.11 1.89
CA ASN A 32 37.02 18.70 2.23
C ASN A 32 37.49 18.40 3.66
N THR A 33 36.72 17.58 4.38
CA THR A 33 37.09 17.06 5.71
C THR A 33 37.21 15.55 5.66
N GLY A 34 38.44 15.03 5.76
CA GLY A 34 38.73 13.59 5.86
C GLY A 34 39.30 13.22 7.22
N VAL A 35 38.56 12.43 8.00
CA VAL A 35 38.95 11.94 9.33
C VAL A 35 38.82 10.42 9.37
N GLY A 36 39.93 9.70 9.28
CA GLY A 36 40.00 8.25 9.22
C GLY A 36 41.10 7.78 8.27
N SER A 37 41.59 6.56 8.46
CA SER A 37 42.57 5.98 7.53
C SER A 37 41.93 5.80 6.16
N GLY A 38 42.56 6.34 5.11
CA GLY A 38 42.05 6.27 3.73
C GLY A 38 40.75 7.05 3.46
N ALA A 39 40.33 7.94 4.37
CA ALA A 39 39.18 8.81 4.11
C ALA A 39 39.49 9.76 2.94
N LEU A 40 38.62 9.81 1.93
CA LEU A 40 38.80 10.61 0.70
C LEU A 40 40.14 10.35 -0.02
N VAL A 41 40.65 9.11 0.02
CA VAL A 41 41.99 8.77 -0.48
C VAL A 41 42.19 9.12 -1.96
N SER A 42 41.16 8.96 -2.80
CA SER A 42 41.24 9.20 -4.25
C SER A 42 40.61 10.52 -4.71
N ASN A 43 40.15 11.40 -3.80
CA ASN A 43 39.54 12.70 -4.16
C ASN A 43 40.50 13.50 -5.03
N MET A 44 40.24 13.73 -6.33
CA MET A 44 41.14 14.52 -7.18
C MET A 44 40.72 15.99 -7.21
N ALA A 45 39.44 16.24 -7.49
CA ALA A 45 38.88 17.58 -7.71
C ALA A 45 37.54 17.82 -6.99
N GLY A 46 37.05 16.85 -6.22
CA GLY A 46 35.77 16.99 -5.51
C GLY A 46 35.83 18.03 -4.39
N ASP A 47 34.78 18.82 -4.28
CA ASP A 47 34.64 19.92 -3.32
C ASP A 47 33.59 19.62 -2.24
N SER A 48 33.80 20.20 -1.06
CA SER A 48 32.83 20.21 0.03
C SER A 48 32.37 18.82 0.50
N ASN A 49 33.28 17.85 0.50
CA ASN A 49 33.00 16.50 0.99
C ASN A 49 33.43 16.31 2.45
N THR A 50 32.61 15.62 3.24
CA THR A 50 32.92 15.23 4.61
C THR A 50 32.97 13.72 4.71
N ALA A 51 34.11 13.15 5.09
CA ALA A 51 34.32 11.73 5.34
C ALA A 51 34.86 11.52 6.75
N ILE A 52 34.07 10.90 7.63
CA ILE A 52 34.42 10.55 9.01
C ILE A 52 34.29 9.04 9.17
N GLY A 53 35.41 8.34 9.24
CA GLY A 53 35.49 6.88 9.28
C GLY A 53 36.57 6.35 8.35
N THR A 54 37.08 5.16 8.67
CA THR A 54 38.06 4.48 7.81
C THR A 54 37.45 4.21 6.43
N ALA A 55 38.17 4.63 5.38
CA ALA A 55 37.80 4.48 3.99
C ALA A 55 36.42 5.07 3.62
N GLY A 56 35.92 6.07 4.35
CA GLY A 56 34.77 6.87 3.92
C GLY A 56 35.09 7.67 2.66
N LEU A 57 34.21 7.63 1.65
CA LEU A 57 34.43 8.28 0.34
C LEU A 57 35.78 7.92 -0.32
N GLY A 58 36.20 6.66 -0.24
CA GLY A 58 37.52 6.22 -0.70
C GLY A 58 37.81 6.50 -2.17
N GLU A 59 36.87 6.20 -3.07
CA GLU A 59 37.00 6.34 -4.52
C GLU A 59 36.20 7.52 -5.09
N ASN A 60 36.16 8.64 -4.35
CA ASN A 60 35.63 9.89 -4.89
C ASN A 60 36.62 10.49 -5.88
N PHE A 61 36.30 10.69 -7.16
CA PHE A 61 37.24 11.35 -8.10
C PHE A 61 36.96 12.86 -8.18
N SER A 62 35.71 13.23 -8.45
CA SER A 62 35.28 14.61 -8.69
C SER A 62 33.89 14.93 -8.13
N ALA A 63 33.33 14.06 -7.29
CA ALA A 63 32.01 14.27 -6.74
C ALA A 63 32.03 15.28 -5.58
N ASN A 64 30.95 16.05 -5.49
CA ASN A 64 30.81 17.20 -4.60
C ASN A 64 29.70 17.00 -3.58
N ASN A 65 29.83 17.70 -2.46
CA ASN A 65 28.79 17.81 -1.41
C ASN A 65 28.34 16.46 -0.82
N ASN A 66 29.26 15.50 -0.67
CA ASN A 66 28.94 14.22 -0.06
C ASN A 66 29.32 14.18 1.42
N THR A 67 28.45 13.59 2.25
CA THR A 67 28.72 13.32 3.66
C THR A 67 28.74 11.81 3.89
N ALA A 68 29.87 11.28 4.34
CA ALA A 68 30.06 9.89 4.71
C ALA A 68 30.52 9.80 6.17
N SER A 69 29.72 9.18 7.02
CA SER A 69 30.02 8.99 8.43
C SER A 69 29.87 7.51 8.80
N GLY A 70 30.98 6.79 8.88
CA GLY A 70 31.02 5.36 9.19
C GLY A 70 32.13 4.63 8.43
N TYR A 71 32.37 3.38 8.83
CA TYR A 71 33.34 2.52 8.13
C TYR A 71 32.85 2.24 6.70
N GLN A 72 33.67 2.60 5.70
CA GLN A 72 33.40 2.40 4.27
C GLN A 72 32.08 2.99 3.76
N ALA A 73 31.52 4.00 4.43
CA ALA A 73 30.38 4.73 3.91
C ALA A 73 30.75 5.45 2.59
N LEU A 74 29.92 5.32 1.54
CA LEU A 74 30.16 5.87 0.19
C LEU A 74 31.52 5.49 -0.44
N ASN A 75 32.06 4.31 -0.12
CA ASN A 75 33.44 3.97 -0.50
C ASN A 75 33.70 4.03 -2.02
N GLN A 76 32.76 3.59 -2.87
CA GLN A 76 32.96 3.50 -4.33
C GLN A 76 32.32 4.66 -5.14
N ASN A 77 32.06 5.81 -4.49
CA ASN A 77 31.39 6.96 -5.11
C ASN A 77 32.23 7.76 -6.08
N SER A 78 32.27 7.36 -7.35
CA SER A 78 33.11 8.01 -8.36
C SER A 78 32.68 9.43 -8.75
N SER A 79 31.38 9.68 -8.94
CA SER A 79 30.85 10.97 -9.45
C SER A 79 29.48 11.39 -8.91
N GLY A 80 28.87 10.60 -8.02
CA GLY A 80 27.57 10.90 -7.43
C GLY A 80 27.62 12.07 -6.45
N ASN A 81 26.84 13.13 -6.69
CA ASN A 81 26.83 14.34 -5.88
C ASN A 81 25.70 14.34 -4.83
N ASN A 82 25.87 15.13 -3.78
CA ASN A 82 24.84 15.41 -2.76
C ASN A 82 24.33 14.16 -2.02
N ASN A 83 25.18 13.17 -1.78
CA ASN A 83 24.82 11.98 -1.02
C ASN A 83 25.14 12.12 0.47
N THR A 84 24.25 11.61 1.33
CA THR A 84 24.49 11.50 2.78
C THR A 84 24.45 10.02 3.16
N ALA A 85 25.52 9.50 3.75
CA ALA A 85 25.66 8.11 4.18
C ALA A 85 26.13 8.06 5.63
N THR A 86 25.30 7.53 6.53
CA THR A 86 25.64 7.37 7.94
C THR A 86 25.48 5.91 8.36
N GLY A 87 26.56 5.25 8.75
CA GLY A 87 26.55 3.85 9.17
C GLY A 87 27.65 3.01 8.52
N TYR A 88 27.69 1.74 8.90
CA TYR A 88 28.62 0.76 8.31
C TYR A 88 28.18 0.43 6.89
N GLN A 89 29.08 0.64 5.92
CA GLN A 89 28.90 0.31 4.49
C GLN A 89 27.61 0.87 3.86
N THR A 90 27.09 1.97 4.40
CA THR A 90 25.97 2.69 3.81
C THR A 90 26.39 3.28 2.46
N LEU A 91 25.58 3.07 1.41
CA LEU A 91 25.88 3.51 0.04
C LEU A 91 27.25 3.03 -0.50
N PHE A 92 27.74 1.87 -0.05
CA PHE A 92 29.09 1.37 -0.35
C PHE A 92 29.43 1.36 -1.85
N SER A 93 28.55 0.83 -2.70
CA SER A 93 28.76 0.68 -4.15
C SER A 93 28.11 1.76 -5.02
N ASN A 94 27.73 2.91 -4.45
CA ASN A 94 27.23 4.07 -5.23
C ASN A 94 28.29 4.52 -6.19
N THR A 95 28.07 4.50 -7.52
CA THR A 95 29.06 4.97 -8.50
C THR A 95 28.71 6.38 -9.01
N ASN A 96 27.49 6.55 -9.50
CA ASN A 96 27.03 7.79 -10.16
C ASN A 96 25.72 8.34 -9.56
N GLY A 97 25.08 7.59 -8.67
CA GLY A 97 23.82 8.01 -8.04
C GLY A 97 24.00 9.27 -7.20
N GLY A 98 23.14 10.26 -7.39
CA GLY A 98 23.13 11.51 -6.66
C GLY A 98 21.88 11.71 -5.80
N SER A 99 21.99 12.62 -4.83
CA SER A 99 20.89 13.01 -3.94
C SER A 99 20.29 11.84 -3.15
N ASN A 100 21.10 10.86 -2.74
CA ASN A 100 20.65 9.75 -1.89
C ASN A 100 20.96 10.01 -0.42
N THR A 101 20.05 9.60 0.46
CA THR A 101 20.25 9.62 1.93
C THR A 101 20.16 8.20 2.46
N GLY A 102 21.26 7.65 2.96
CA GLY A 102 21.34 6.37 3.64
C GLY A 102 21.69 6.54 5.12
N SER A 103 20.99 5.81 5.98
CA SER A 103 21.28 5.72 7.41
C SER A 103 21.07 4.30 7.91
N GLY A 104 22.11 3.66 8.44
CA GLY A 104 22.08 2.32 8.99
C GLY A 104 23.03 1.33 8.32
N TYR A 105 23.23 0.19 8.96
CA TYR A 105 24.08 -0.90 8.48
C TYR A 105 23.60 -1.39 7.10
N ASP A 106 24.46 -1.24 6.10
CA ASP A 106 24.22 -1.63 4.70
C ASP A 106 22.99 -0.98 4.03
N ALA A 107 22.52 0.17 4.51
CA ALA A 107 21.48 0.90 3.80
C ALA A 107 21.98 1.34 2.41
N LEU A 108 21.20 1.06 1.35
CA LEU A 108 21.56 1.36 -0.05
C LEU A 108 22.90 0.74 -0.53
N TYR A 109 23.35 -0.37 0.05
CA TYR A 109 24.68 -0.96 -0.21
C TYR A 109 25.03 -1.08 -1.70
N PHE A 110 24.15 -1.68 -2.51
CA PHE A 110 24.41 -1.95 -3.94
C PHE A 110 23.96 -0.86 -4.92
N ASN A 111 23.49 0.31 -4.45
CA ASN A 111 23.03 1.37 -5.35
C ASN A 111 24.16 1.72 -6.32
N LYS A 112 23.96 1.71 -7.64
CA LYS A 112 24.99 2.10 -8.61
C LYS A 112 24.73 3.49 -9.14
N SER A 113 23.57 3.68 -9.77
CA SER A 113 23.19 4.93 -10.44
C SER A 113 21.81 5.47 -10.05
N GLY A 114 21.13 4.83 -9.08
CA GLY A 114 19.86 5.30 -8.56
C GLY A 114 19.99 6.65 -7.84
N ASN A 115 19.02 7.53 -8.06
CA ASN A 115 18.97 8.89 -7.53
C ASN A 115 17.75 9.10 -6.64
N PHE A 116 17.84 10.08 -5.74
CA PHE A 116 16.71 10.52 -4.92
C PHE A 116 16.13 9.40 -4.03
N ASN A 117 16.97 8.49 -3.54
CA ASN A 117 16.54 7.44 -2.62
C ASN A 117 16.82 7.82 -1.17
N THR A 118 15.88 7.54 -0.28
CA THR A 118 16.03 7.65 1.18
C THR A 118 15.92 6.27 1.80
N ALA A 119 16.96 5.81 2.50
CA ALA A 119 16.99 4.54 3.19
C ALA A 119 17.41 4.72 4.65
N ALA A 120 16.53 4.40 5.60
CA ALA A 120 16.77 4.49 7.02
C ALA A 120 16.46 3.15 7.69
N GLY A 121 17.49 2.41 8.07
CA GLY A 121 17.36 1.09 8.69
C GLY A 121 18.37 0.09 8.15
N ARG A 122 18.63 -0.96 8.92
CA ARG A 122 19.56 -2.02 8.52
C ARG A 122 19.04 -2.75 7.28
N GLY A 123 19.82 -2.74 6.21
CA GLY A 123 19.49 -3.38 4.93
C GLY A 123 18.31 -2.77 4.18
N ALA A 124 17.90 -1.54 4.51
CA ALA A 124 16.90 -0.81 3.72
C ALA A 124 17.45 -0.52 2.32
N LEU A 125 16.69 -0.84 1.26
CA LEU A 125 17.10 -0.71 -0.14
C LEU A 125 18.46 -1.39 -0.48
N TYR A 126 18.82 -2.46 0.23
CA TYR A 126 20.14 -3.12 0.12
C TYR A 126 20.51 -3.51 -1.32
N HIS A 127 19.59 -4.11 -2.08
CA HIS A 127 19.81 -4.56 -3.45
C HIS A 127 19.41 -3.54 -4.54
N ASN A 128 19.14 -2.27 -4.18
CA ASN A 128 18.90 -1.23 -5.18
C ASN A 128 20.09 -1.12 -6.12
N THR A 129 19.88 -1.08 -7.44
CA THR A 129 20.98 -0.89 -8.40
C THR A 129 20.81 0.39 -9.21
N THR A 130 19.63 0.64 -9.76
CA THR A 130 19.39 1.78 -10.67
C THR A 130 18.06 2.48 -10.38
N ALA A 131 17.35 2.08 -9.33
CA ALA A 131 16.03 2.62 -9.07
C ALA A 131 16.10 4.01 -8.43
N ASN A 132 15.12 4.83 -8.79
CA ASN A 132 15.03 6.22 -8.36
C ASN A 132 13.79 6.45 -7.49
N ASN A 133 13.83 7.51 -6.68
CA ASN A 133 12.68 8.04 -5.94
C ASN A 133 12.06 7.05 -4.94
N ASN A 134 12.87 6.22 -4.27
CA ASN A 134 12.35 5.29 -3.26
C ASN A 134 12.60 5.79 -1.84
N VAL A 135 11.61 5.59 -0.96
CA VAL A 135 11.71 5.84 0.48
C VAL A 135 11.57 4.50 1.21
N ALA A 136 12.56 4.12 2.00
CA ALA A 136 12.58 2.88 2.75
C ALA A 136 13.00 3.14 4.21
N THR A 137 12.06 3.07 5.14
CA THR A 137 12.30 3.28 6.57
C THR A 137 11.93 2.03 7.36
N GLY A 138 12.91 1.30 7.86
CA GLY A 138 12.71 0.07 8.62
C GLY A 138 13.76 -1.00 8.34
N TYR A 139 13.80 -2.05 9.16
CA TYR A 139 14.66 -3.20 8.91
C TYR A 139 14.22 -3.91 7.63
N GLN A 140 15.13 -4.00 6.65
CA GLN A 140 14.91 -4.64 5.35
C GLN A 140 13.70 -4.11 4.54
N ALA A 141 13.30 -2.85 4.75
CA ALA A 141 12.31 -2.20 3.88
C ALA A 141 12.85 -2.09 2.44
N LEU A 142 12.05 -2.47 1.43
CA LEU A 142 12.45 -2.50 0.01
C LEU A 142 13.76 -3.24 -0.29
N ASN A 143 14.08 -4.28 0.49
CA ASN A 143 15.40 -4.94 0.44
C ASN A 143 15.77 -5.51 -0.95
N ALA A 144 14.82 -6.12 -1.65
CA ALA A 144 15.05 -6.78 -2.94
C ALA A 144 14.89 -5.85 -4.16
N ASN A 145 14.46 -4.61 -3.98
CA ASN A 145 14.16 -3.70 -5.08
C ASN A 145 15.43 -3.36 -5.86
N LYS A 146 15.49 -3.70 -7.15
CA LYS A 146 16.63 -3.42 -8.05
C LYS A 146 16.41 -2.22 -8.97
N THR A 147 15.19 -2.11 -9.51
CA THR A 147 14.82 -1.19 -10.60
C THR A 147 13.49 -0.47 -10.38
N GLY A 148 12.67 -0.91 -9.44
CA GLY A 148 11.35 -0.37 -9.14
C GLY A 148 11.41 1.04 -8.57
N THR A 149 10.66 1.96 -9.16
CA THR A 149 10.75 3.40 -8.83
C THR A 149 9.51 3.89 -8.08
N ALA A 150 9.66 5.01 -7.38
CA ALA A 150 8.56 5.69 -6.69
C ALA A 150 7.84 4.82 -5.65
N ASN A 151 8.58 3.96 -4.94
CA ASN A 151 8.03 3.16 -3.85
C ASN A 151 8.26 3.83 -2.48
N THR A 152 7.26 3.76 -1.60
CA THR A 152 7.36 4.19 -0.20
C THR A 152 7.12 2.98 0.70
N ALA A 153 8.11 2.62 1.52
CA ALA A 153 8.05 1.50 2.46
C ALA A 153 8.44 1.96 3.86
N THR A 154 7.47 2.00 4.77
CA THR A 154 7.67 2.34 6.17
C THR A 154 7.28 1.14 7.02
N GLY A 155 8.20 0.63 7.83
CA GLY A 155 8.00 -0.55 8.66
C GLY A 155 9.00 -1.67 8.36
N THR A 156 9.15 -2.56 9.33
CA THR A 156 10.01 -3.75 9.18
C THR A 156 9.48 -4.64 8.06
N GLN A 157 10.34 -4.93 7.08
CA GLN A 157 10.05 -5.78 5.92
C GLN A 157 8.85 -5.33 5.07
N ALA A 158 8.48 -4.05 5.12
CA ALA A 158 7.55 -3.45 4.18
C ALA A 158 8.15 -3.50 2.76
N LEU A 159 7.36 -3.97 1.78
CA LEU A 159 7.80 -4.15 0.38
C LEU A 159 9.12 -4.93 0.22
N GLN A 160 9.42 -5.87 1.12
CA GLN A 160 10.73 -6.55 1.17
C GLN A 160 11.12 -7.22 -0.17
N ALA A 161 10.16 -7.88 -0.84
CA ALA A 161 10.38 -8.60 -2.10
C ALA A 161 10.12 -7.75 -3.36
N ASP A 162 9.77 -6.47 -3.20
CA ASP A 162 9.24 -5.64 -4.29
C ASP A 162 10.26 -5.40 -5.40
N THR A 163 9.84 -5.62 -6.65
CA THR A 163 10.53 -5.18 -7.87
C THR A 163 9.62 -4.32 -8.77
N GLY A 164 8.38 -4.08 -8.34
CA GLY A 164 7.41 -3.21 -8.99
C GLY A 164 7.64 -1.73 -8.70
N SER A 165 6.75 -0.87 -9.20
CA SER A 165 6.84 0.59 -9.05
C SER A 165 5.52 1.18 -8.53
N ASN A 166 5.61 2.37 -7.94
CA ASN A 166 4.48 3.15 -7.44
C ASN A 166 3.71 2.46 -6.30
N ASN A 167 4.38 1.67 -5.46
CA ASN A 167 3.77 1.00 -4.31
C ASN A 167 4.00 1.80 -3.02
N THR A 168 2.97 1.88 -2.18
CA THR A 168 3.04 2.47 -0.83
C THR A 168 2.71 1.39 0.19
N ALA A 169 3.62 1.13 1.12
CA ALA A 169 3.46 0.19 2.21
C ALA A 169 3.84 0.85 3.54
N ASP A 170 2.89 0.91 4.47
CA ASP A 170 3.08 1.41 5.82
C ASP A 170 2.63 0.35 6.85
N GLY A 171 3.57 -0.25 7.56
CA GLY A 171 3.32 -1.28 8.56
C GLY A 171 4.30 -2.45 8.50
N TYR A 172 4.31 -3.25 9.58
CA TYR A 172 5.09 -4.48 9.62
C TYR A 172 4.62 -5.45 8.53
N GLN A 173 5.53 -5.82 7.64
CA GLN A 173 5.29 -6.74 6.52
C GLN A 173 4.15 -6.34 5.56
N ALA A 174 3.78 -5.06 5.50
CA ALA A 174 2.86 -4.58 4.47
C ALA A 174 3.46 -4.80 3.07
N LEU A 175 2.68 -5.39 2.14
CA LEU A 175 3.12 -5.76 0.79
C LEU A 175 4.40 -6.61 0.73
N ASN A 176 4.69 -7.44 1.76
CA ASN A 176 5.96 -8.14 1.89
C ASN A 176 6.33 -9.00 0.66
N LYS A 177 5.35 -9.69 0.06
CA LYS A 177 5.55 -10.62 -1.06
C LYS A 177 5.39 -10.00 -2.44
N ASN A 178 5.12 -8.68 -2.53
CA ASN A 178 4.95 -8.04 -3.83
C ASN A 178 6.20 -8.27 -4.66
N THR A 179 6.07 -8.73 -5.90
CA THR A 179 7.22 -8.89 -6.80
C THR A 179 7.09 -7.94 -7.97
N VAL A 180 6.01 -8.01 -8.75
CA VAL A 180 5.82 -7.18 -9.96
C VAL A 180 4.58 -6.29 -9.89
N GLY A 181 3.76 -6.42 -8.85
CA GLY A 181 2.57 -5.60 -8.64
C GLY A 181 2.91 -4.10 -8.59
N VAL A 182 2.02 -3.28 -9.13
CA VAL A 182 2.20 -1.83 -9.24
C VAL A 182 1.00 -1.08 -8.68
N GLN A 183 1.23 0.16 -8.24
CA GLN A 183 0.17 1.07 -7.78
C GLN A 183 -0.66 0.51 -6.61
N ASN A 184 -0.05 -0.30 -5.75
CA ASN A 184 -0.72 -0.81 -4.56
C ASN A 184 -0.48 0.12 -3.35
N VAL A 185 -1.51 0.30 -2.53
CA VAL A 185 -1.46 0.99 -1.24
C VAL A 185 -1.80 0.00 -0.14
N ALA A 186 -0.89 -0.24 0.79
CA ALA A 186 -1.09 -1.10 1.95
C ALA A 186 -0.70 -0.35 3.23
N SER A 187 -1.64 -0.21 4.15
CA SER A 187 -1.44 0.49 5.42
C SER A 187 -1.97 -0.35 6.57
N GLY A 188 -1.09 -1.02 7.30
CA GLY A 188 -1.45 -1.87 8.44
C GLY A 188 -0.49 -3.06 8.62
N TYR A 189 -0.60 -3.73 9.77
CA TYR A 189 0.11 -4.99 10.03
C TYR A 189 -0.31 -6.03 8.99
N GLN A 190 0.66 -6.51 8.20
CA GLN A 190 0.44 -7.52 7.16
C GLN A 190 -0.67 -7.17 6.15
N ALA A 191 -0.92 -5.87 5.91
CA ALA A 191 -1.82 -5.44 4.84
C ALA A 191 -1.25 -5.88 3.48
N LEU A 192 -2.09 -6.54 2.68
CA LEU A 192 -1.77 -6.99 1.31
C LEU A 192 -0.52 -7.89 1.25
N LEU A 193 -0.31 -8.69 2.31
CA LEU A 193 0.91 -9.47 2.58
C LEU A 193 1.31 -10.40 1.42
N ALA A 194 0.36 -11.17 0.88
CA ALA A 194 0.61 -12.23 -0.10
C ALA A 194 0.57 -11.74 -1.56
N ASN A 195 0.39 -10.45 -1.81
CA ASN A 195 0.34 -9.92 -3.18
C ASN A 195 1.64 -10.23 -3.90
N THR A 196 1.56 -10.74 -5.13
CA THR A 196 2.75 -11.03 -5.97
C THR A 196 2.73 -10.16 -7.22
N SER A 197 1.62 -10.16 -7.95
CA SER A 197 1.44 -9.41 -9.21
C SER A 197 0.18 -8.57 -9.28
N GLY A 198 -0.66 -8.56 -8.23
CA GLY A 198 -1.85 -7.73 -8.19
C GLY A 198 -1.53 -6.24 -8.24
N LEU A 199 -2.44 -5.45 -8.79
CA LEU A 199 -2.24 -4.04 -9.11
C LEU A 199 -3.42 -3.18 -8.69
N ILE A 200 -3.15 -1.92 -8.36
CA ILE A 200 -4.20 -0.92 -8.03
C ILE A 200 -5.08 -1.39 -6.85
N ASN A 201 -4.50 -2.10 -5.87
CA ASN A 201 -5.23 -2.47 -4.66
C ASN A 201 -5.00 -1.43 -3.56
N THR A 202 -6.05 -1.13 -2.80
CA THR A 202 -5.99 -0.31 -1.58
C THR A 202 -6.38 -1.18 -0.38
N ALA A 203 -5.44 -1.43 0.53
CA ALA A 203 -5.63 -2.23 1.73
C ALA A 203 -5.29 -1.39 2.97
N ILE A 204 -6.30 -1.00 3.75
CA ILE A 204 -6.11 -0.16 4.94
C ILE A 204 -6.68 -0.90 6.15
N GLY A 205 -5.82 -1.31 7.06
CA GLY A 205 -6.15 -2.10 8.25
C GLY A 205 -5.22 -3.29 8.42
N ALA A 206 -5.14 -3.82 9.65
CA ALA A 206 -4.41 -5.05 9.89
C ALA A 206 -5.09 -6.21 9.13
N PHE A 207 -4.28 -6.98 8.40
CA PHE A 207 -4.70 -8.11 7.56
C PHE A 207 -5.69 -7.77 6.43
N ALA A 208 -5.81 -6.49 6.04
CA ALA A 208 -6.62 -6.12 4.88
C ALA A 208 -6.01 -6.73 3.60
N LEU A 209 -6.79 -7.47 2.81
CA LEU A 209 -6.39 -8.18 1.59
C LEU A 209 -5.13 -9.06 1.73
N ASP A 210 -4.85 -9.57 2.93
CA ASP A 210 -3.61 -10.30 3.25
C ASP A 210 -3.38 -11.54 2.35
N ASN A 211 -4.45 -12.20 1.90
CA ASN A 211 -4.39 -13.38 1.03
C ASN A 211 -4.48 -13.09 -0.48
N CYS A 212 -4.64 -11.82 -0.88
CA CYS A 212 -4.77 -11.45 -2.30
C CYS A 212 -3.42 -11.56 -2.99
N GLN A 213 -3.30 -12.45 -3.99
CA GLN A 213 -2.05 -12.75 -4.70
C GLN A 213 -1.95 -12.02 -6.04
N THR A 214 -3.04 -12.02 -6.81
CA THR A 214 -3.07 -11.50 -8.20
C THR A 214 -4.25 -10.58 -8.49
N GLY A 215 -5.13 -10.38 -7.51
CA GLY A 215 -6.32 -9.53 -7.65
C GLY A 215 -5.94 -8.08 -7.97
N ALA A 216 -6.82 -7.39 -8.69
CA ALA A 216 -6.58 -6.02 -9.14
C ALA A 216 -7.77 -5.12 -8.87
N GLY A 217 -7.51 -3.86 -8.51
CA GLY A 217 -8.57 -2.86 -8.31
C GLY A 217 -9.40 -3.08 -7.05
N ASN A 218 -8.93 -3.85 -6.07
CA ASN A 218 -9.69 -4.08 -4.84
C ASN A 218 -9.47 -2.94 -3.83
N ILE A 219 -10.55 -2.55 -3.14
CA ILE A 219 -10.51 -1.60 -2.02
C ILE A 219 -10.96 -2.37 -0.77
N ALA A 220 -10.09 -2.48 0.22
CA ALA A 220 -10.37 -3.11 1.50
C ALA A 220 -10.00 -2.18 2.65
N VAL A 221 -10.99 -1.87 3.49
CA VAL A 221 -10.81 -0.93 4.61
C VAL A 221 -11.37 -1.54 5.90
N GLY A 222 -10.49 -1.79 6.86
CA GLY A 222 -10.80 -2.37 8.17
C GLY A 222 -9.96 -3.60 8.51
N PHE A 223 -10.08 -4.06 9.75
CA PHE A 223 -9.47 -5.31 10.21
C PHE A 223 -10.02 -6.50 9.39
N ASN A 224 -9.13 -7.32 8.83
CA ASN A 224 -9.47 -8.45 7.94
C ASN A 224 -10.32 -8.07 6.71
N ALA A 225 -10.37 -6.81 6.30
CA ALA A 225 -11.18 -6.44 5.15
C ALA A 225 -10.66 -7.13 3.87
N GLY A 226 -11.53 -7.78 3.10
CA GLY A 226 -11.16 -8.49 1.86
C GLY A 226 -10.21 -9.68 2.06
N SER A 227 -10.00 -10.18 3.28
CA SER A 227 -9.06 -11.29 3.56
C SER A 227 -9.39 -12.60 2.84
N ALA A 228 -10.63 -12.77 2.35
CA ALA A 228 -11.05 -13.93 1.56
C ALA A 228 -10.73 -13.82 0.06
N ILE A 229 -10.32 -12.64 -0.43
CA ILE A 229 -9.96 -12.44 -1.84
C ILE A 229 -8.56 -13.02 -2.08
N THR A 230 -8.44 -13.94 -3.05
CA THR A 230 -7.13 -14.50 -3.46
C THR A 230 -6.72 -14.05 -4.86
N SER A 231 -7.66 -13.97 -5.80
CA SER A 231 -7.40 -13.55 -7.18
C SER A 231 -8.48 -12.63 -7.78
N GLY A 232 -9.61 -12.48 -7.08
CA GLY A 232 -10.70 -11.59 -7.44
C GLY A 232 -10.30 -10.12 -7.60
N GLY A 233 -10.98 -9.38 -8.46
CA GLY A 233 -10.69 -7.96 -8.73
C GLY A 233 -11.91 -7.05 -8.69
N ASN A 234 -11.67 -5.74 -8.59
CA ASN A 234 -12.68 -4.69 -8.54
C ASN A 234 -13.69 -4.82 -7.39
N ASN A 235 -13.31 -5.42 -6.26
CA ASN A 235 -14.16 -5.52 -5.08
C ASN A 235 -13.99 -4.30 -4.16
N VAL A 236 -15.03 -3.96 -3.40
CA VAL A 236 -14.98 -2.96 -2.34
C VAL A 236 -15.50 -3.59 -1.04
N ASP A 237 -14.58 -3.88 -0.13
CA ASP A 237 -14.86 -4.49 1.17
C ASP A 237 -14.57 -3.51 2.31
N ILE A 238 -15.61 -3.04 3.01
CA ILE A 238 -15.45 -2.15 4.16
C ILE A 238 -15.90 -2.88 5.42
N ALA A 239 -14.94 -3.19 6.29
CA ALA A 239 -15.13 -4.01 7.49
C ALA A 239 -15.83 -5.35 7.19
N ASN A 240 -15.60 -5.90 6.00
CA ASN A 240 -16.13 -7.18 5.53
C ASN A 240 -14.96 -8.07 5.07
N THR A 241 -14.99 -9.36 5.39
CA THR A 241 -13.93 -10.29 4.96
C THR A 241 -13.85 -10.50 3.45
N GLY A 242 -14.86 -10.06 2.70
CA GLY A 242 -14.98 -10.30 1.28
C GLY A 242 -15.37 -11.74 0.96
N MET A 243 -15.42 -12.04 -0.33
CA MET A 243 -15.36 -13.39 -0.88
C MET A 243 -14.41 -13.39 -2.07
N ASN A 244 -13.91 -14.55 -2.50
CA ASN A 244 -13.10 -14.61 -3.71
C ASN A 244 -13.97 -14.48 -4.97
N GLU A 245 -14.36 -13.25 -5.28
CA GLU A 245 -15.26 -12.88 -6.38
C GLU A 245 -14.74 -11.62 -7.10
N SER A 246 -15.53 -11.00 -7.97
CA SER A 246 -15.12 -9.77 -8.64
C SER A 246 -16.26 -8.79 -8.77
N SER A 247 -15.92 -7.50 -8.89
CA SER A 247 -16.87 -6.42 -9.14
C SER A 247 -17.99 -6.32 -8.10
N THR A 248 -17.71 -6.67 -6.84
CA THR A 248 -18.72 -6.74 -5.76
C THR A 248 -18.40 -5.77 -4.63
N ILE A 249 -19.45 -5.16 -4.06
CA ILE A 249 -19.35 -4.28 -2.89
C ILE A 249 -19.91 -5.02 -1.67
N ARG A 250 -19.16 -5.06 -0.57
CA ARG A 250 -19.61 -5.55 0.73
C ARG A 250 -19.25 -4.57 1.84
N ILE A 251 -20.22 -4.26 2.68
CA ILE A 251 -20.06 -3.29 3.77
C ILE A 251 -20.60 -3.90 5.06
N GLY A 252 -19.76 -3.90 6.10
CA GLY A 252 -20.07 -4.48 7.40
C GLY A 252 -19.93 -6.00 7.42
N SER A 253 -20.42 -6.61 8.49
CA SER A 253 -20.37 -8.03 8.82
C SER A 253 -21.67 -8.45 9.51
N SER A 254 -21.82 -9.73 9.82
CA SER A 254 -22.99 -10.24 10.57
C SER A 254 -23.15 -9.67 11.98
N ASN A 255 -22.17 -8.91 12.48
CA ASN A 255 -22.26 -8.23 13.78
C ASN A 255 -23.05 -6.92 13.73
N GLN A 256 -23.25 -6.33 12.54
CA GLN A 256 -24.01 -5.10 12.38
C GLN A 256 -25.50 -5.41 12.25
N THR A 257 -26.33 -4.78 13.09
CA THR A 257 -27.80 -4.96 13.07
C THR A 257 -28.55 -3.80 12.42
N ASN A 258 -27.86 -2.70 12.10
CA ASN A 258 -28.45 -1.50 11.51
C ASN A 258 -27.51 -0.86 10.48
N THR A 259 -28.06 -0.30 9.41
CA THR A 259 -27.33 0.45 8.38
C THR A 259 -27.92 1.85 8.24
N TYR A 260 -27.12 2.88 8.48
CA TYR A 260 -27.51 4.28 8.34
C TYR A 260 -26.73 4.93 7.20
N ILE A 261 -27.45 5.42 6.17
CA ILE A 261 -26.86 6.15 5.05
C ILE A 261 -27.47 7.55 5.02
N ALA A 262 -26.65 8.56 5.31
CA ALA A 262 -27.07 9.96 5.29
C ALA A 262 -27.50 10.39 3.88
N GLY A 263 -28.45 11.33 3.80
CA GLY A 263 -28.90 11.91 2.53
C GLY A 263 -29.92 11.08 1.74
N ILE A 264 -30.40 9.94 2.28
CA ILE A 264 -31.48 9.15 1.68
C ILE A 264 -32.85 9.50 2.31
N SER A 265 -32.91 9.62 3.64
CA SER A 265 -34.17 9.84 4.35
C SER A 265 -34.77 11.22 4.02
N GLY A 266 -36.05 11.23 3.63
CA GLY A 266 -36.79 12.46 3.28
C GLY A 266 -36.43 13.07 1.93
N VAL A 267 -35.59 12.42 1.11
CA VAL A 267 -35.17 12.94 -0.20
C VAL A 267 -35.97 12.28 -1.32
N THR A 268 -36.68 13.08 -2.13
CA THR A 268 -37.47 12.59 -3.26
C THR A 268 -36.60 12.34 -4.49
N VAL A 269 -36.76 11.17 -5.12
CA VAL A 269 -36.11 10.81 -6.40
C VAL A 269 -37.19 10.68 -7.47
N ALA A 270 -37.51 11.77 -8.16
CA ALA A 270 -38.66 11.85 -9.07
C ALA A 270 -38.64 10.86 -10.26
N GLY A 271 -37.47 10.39 -10.68
CA GLY A 271 -37.29 9.36 -11.72
C GLY A 271 -36.76 8.03 -11.20
N GLY A 272 -36.80 7.80 -9.88
CA GLY A 272 -36.17 6.64 -9.25
C GLY A 272 -36.95 5.35 -9.50
N ILE A 273 -36.21 4.24 -9.57
CA ILE A 273 -36.77 2.89 -9.46
C ILE A 273 -36.59 2.43 -8.01
N GLY A 274 -37.60 1.77 -7.45
CA GLY A 274 -37.52 1.21 -6.10
C GLY A 274 -36.41 0.16 -5.99
N VAL A 275 -35.59 0.28 -4.95
CA VAL A 275 -34.56 -0.71 -4.61
C VAL A 275 -35.22 -1.82 -3.78
N ILE A 276 -34.87 -3.07 -4.07
CA ILE A 276 -35.25 -4.26 -3.33
C ILE A 276 -34.02 -4.85 -2.63
N VAL A 277 -34.26 -5.65 -1.59
CA VAL A 277 -33.25 -6.44 -0.88
C VAL A 277 -33.65 -7.91 -1.00
N ASP A 278 -32.74 -8.76 -1.46
CA ASP A 278 -32.97 -10.21 -1.49
C ASP A 278 -32.63 -10.87 -0.14
N SER A 279 -32.82 -12.19 -0.04
CA SER A 279 -32.55 -12.95 1.18
C SER A 279 -31.08 -12.92 1.63
N ASN A 280 -30.15 -12.58 0.73
CA ASN A 280 -28.73 -12.50 1.01
C ASN A 280 -28.30 -11.07 1.39
N GLY A 281 -29.24 -10.13 1.54
CA GLY A 281 -28.94 -8.74 1.83
C GLY A 281 -28.41 -7.93 0.64
N HIS A 282 -28.55 -8.44 -0.59
CA HIS A 282 -28.09 -7.75 -1.79
C HIS A 282 -29.15 -6.74 -2.29
N LEU A 283 -28.70 -5.50 -2.47
CA LEU A 283 -29.51 -4.41 -3.01
C LEU A 283 -29.61 -4.50 -4.53
N GLY A 284 -30.82 -4.42 -5.08
CA GLY A 284 -31.05 -4.44 -6.53
C GLY A 284 -32.33 -3.71 -6.93
N THR A 285 -32.72 -3.82 -8.20
CA THR A 285 -33.99 -3.30 -8.71
C THR A 285 -34.74 -4.40 -9.45
N SER A 286 -36.07 -4.43 -9.35
CA SER A 286 -36.88 -5.36 -10.14
C SER A 286 -37.16 -4.80 -11.54
N THR A 287 -36.86 -5.57 -12.59
CA THR A 287 -37.23 -5.24 -13.97
C THR A 287 -38.52 -5.96 -14.37
N SER A 288 -39.47 -5.22 -14.93
CA SER A 288 -40.77 -5.78 -15.34
C SER A 288 -41.06 -5.42 -16.81
N SER A 289 -40.27 -5.99 -17.73
CA SER A 289 -40.47 -5.87 -19.18
C SER A 289 -40.66 -7.26 -19.79
N ALA A 290 -41.52 -7.38 -20.79
CA ALA A 290 -41.68 -8.63 -21.56
C ALA A 290 -40.35 -9.12 -22.16
N ARG A 291 -39.39 -8.23 -22.40
CA ARG A 291 -38.03 -8.58 -22.87
C ARG A 291 -37.24 -9.45 -21.89
N TYR A 292 -37.59 -9.41 -20.60
CA TYR A 292 -36.91 -10.12 -19.52
C TYR A 292 -37.80 -11.20 -18.89
N LYS A 293 -38.90 -11.57 -19.56
CA LYS A 293 -39.88 -12.55 -19.08
C LYS A 293 -40.15 -13.57 -20.16
N GLU A 294 -40.29 -14.84 -19.77
CA GLU A 294 -40.67 -15.94 -20.65
C GLU A 294 -41.99 -16.56 -20.16
N ASN A 295 -42.70 -17.28 -21.03
CA ASN A 295 -43.95 -17.98 -20.70
C ASN A 295 -45.03 -17.09 -20.05
N ILE A 296 -45.20 -15.86 -20.57
CA ILE A 296 -46.22 -14.93 -20.08
C ILE A 296 -47.60 -15.45 -20.47
N GLN A 297 -48.37 -15.94 -19.50
CA GLN A 297 -49.73 -16.45 -19.67
C GLN A 297 -50.67 -15.83 -18.63
N PRO A 298 -51.98 -15.72 -18.91
CA PRO A 298 -52.97 -15.37 -17.90
C PRO A 298 -52.90 -16.33 -16.71
N MET A 299 -53.14 -15.84 -15.50
CA MET A 299 -53.21 -16.67 -14.28
C MET A 299 -54.57 -17.37 -14.11
N ASP A 300 -55.52 -17.13 -15.01
CA ASP A 300 -56.91 -17.61 -14.93
C ASP A 300 -57.48 -17.49 -13.50
N ASN A 301 -58.15 -18.52 -13.00
CA ASN A 301 -58.78 -18.54 -11.68
C ASN A 301 -57.77 -18.38 -10.52
N ALA A 302 -56.47 -18.60 -10.74
CA ALA A 302 -55.46 -18.40 -9.68
C ALA A 302 -55.32 -16.91 -9.28
N SER A 303 -55.72 -15.98 -10.14
CA SER A 303 -55.73 -14.55 -9.82
C SER A 303 -56.82 -14.15 -8.81
N GLU A 304 -57.88 -14.95 -8.64
CA GLU A 304 -58.95 -14.69 -7.67
C GLU A 304 -58.45 -14.70 -6.22
N ALA A 305 -57.35 -15.41 -5.96
CA ALA A 305 -56.70 -15.42 -4.64
C ALA A 305 -56.30 -14.01 -4.17
N ILE A 306 -55.98 -13.10 -5.11
CA ILE A 306 -55.65 -11.69 -4.80
C ILE A 306 -56.84 -10.98 -4.15
N LEU A 307 -58.07 -11.25 -4.62
CA LEU A 307 -59.29 -10.66 -4.07
C LEU A 307 -59.63 -11.17 -2.67
N SER A 308 -59.07 -12.33 -2.29
CA SER A 308 -59.26 -12.92 -0.96
C SER A 308 -58.25 -12.40 0.07
N LEU A 309 -57.23 -11.64 -0.35
CA LEU A 309 -56.25 -11.03 0.56
C LEU A 309 -56.95 -9.99 1.45
N GLN A 310 -56.59 -9.96 2.75
CA GLN A 310 -57.16 -9.06 3.75
C GLN A 310 -56.11 -8.04 4.20
N PRO A 311 -56.11 -6.81 3.67
CA PRO A 311 -55.20 -5.76 4.10
C PRO A 311 -55.40 -5.41 5.58
N VAL A 312 -54.30 -5.15 6.29
CA VAL A 312 -54.32 -4.79 7.71
C VAL A 312 -53.60 -3.48 7.95
N ARG A 313 -53.97 -2.83 9.06
CA ARG A 313 -53.16 -1.78 9.68
C ARG A 313 -52.37 -2.40 10.83
N PHE A 314 -51.07 -2.15 10.88
CA PHE A 314 -50.21 -2.67 11.93
C PHE A 314 -49.25 -1.60 12.45
N ARG A 315 -48.56 -1.90 13.55
CA ARG A 315 -47.38 -1.18 14.03
C ARG A 315 -46.30 -2.21 14.23
N TYR A 316 -45.06 -1.90 13.91
CA TYR A 316 -43.97 -2.77 14.28
C TYR A 316 -43.85 -2.84 15.82
N LYS A 317 -43.27 -3.93 16.32
CA LYS A 317 -42.97 -4.06 17.75
C LYS A 317 -42.07 -2.89 18.18
N LYS A 318 -42.21 -2.43 19.43
CA LYS A 318 -41.43 -1.29 19.96
C LYS A 318 -39.91 -1.45 19.85
N GLU A 319 -39.42 -2.70 19.79
CA GLU A 319 -37.99 -3.00 19.59
C GLU A 319 -37.51 -2.62 18.18
N LEU A 320 -38.39 -2.66 17.18
CA LEU A 320 -38.09 -2.38 15.77
C LEU A 320 -38.50 -0.96 15.37
N ASP A 321 -39.56 -0.43 15.98
CA ASP A 321 -40.07 0.92 15.77
C ASP A 321 -40.48 1.54 17.11
N PRO A 322 -39.54 2.22 17.79
CA PRO A 322 -39.82 2.89 19.07
C PRO A 322 -40.92 3.96 18.98
N ASP A 323 -41.05 4.61 17.83
CA ASP A 323 -42.03 5.67 17.57
C ASP A 323 -43.43 5.10 17.27
N GLY A 324 -43.50 3.80 16.94
CA GLY A 324 -44.73 3.04 16.75
C GLY A 324 -45.58 3.59 15.61
N ILE A 325 -44.96 3.94 14.50
CA ILE A 325 -45.61 4.55 13.34
C ILE A 325 -46.62 3.56 12.74
N PRO A 326 -47.90 3.95 12.54
CA PRO A 326 -48.88 3.10 11.86
C PRO A 326 -48.48 2.79 10.42
N GLN A 327 -48.51 1.52 10.05
CA GLN A 327 -48.25 1.00 8.70
C GLN A 327 -49.48 0.29 8.14
N PHE A 328 -49.53 0.14 6.82
CA PHE A 328 -50.58 -0.58 6.09
C PHE A 328 -49.93 -1.66 5.22
N GLY A 329 -50.50 -2.86 5.17
CA GLY A 329 -49.92 -3.94 4.38
C GLY A 329 -50.65 -5.27 4.55
N LEU A 330 -49.92 -6.35 4.31
CA LEU A 330 -50.38 -7.74 4.46
C LEU A 330 -49.48 -8.46 5.45
N VAL A 331 -50.01 -9.51 6.10
CA VAL A 331 -49.23 -10.41 6.96
C VAL A 331 -48.84 -11.63 6.15
N ALA A 332 -47.55 -11.92 6.05
CA ALA A 332 -46.99 -12.95 5.18
C ALA A 332 -47.60 -14.34 5.43
N GLU A 333 -47.83 -14.71 6.69
CA GLU A 333 -48.44 -15.98 7.08
C GLU A 333 -49.90 -16.10 6.66
N ASP A 334 -50.64 -14.99 6.62
CA ASP A 334 -52.03 -14.98 6.15
C ASP A 334 -52.10 -15.01 4.62
N VAL A 335 -51.17 -14.33 3.94
CA VAL A 335 -50.98 -14.48 2.49
C VAL A 335 -50.65 -15.93 2.14
N ALA A 336 -49.77 -16.58 2.91
CA ALA A 336 -49.37 -17.96 2.66
C ALA A 336 -50.53 -18.97 2.78
N LYS A 337 -51.55 -18.70 3.60
CA LYS A 337 -52.75 -19.55 3.72
C LYS A 337 -53.65 -19.45 2.48
N VAL A 338 -53.71 -18.26 1.87
CA VAL A 338 -54.56 -17.98 0.70
C VAL A 338 -53.83 -18.35 -0.60
N SER A 339 -52.56 -17.98 -0.72
CA SER A 339 -51.70 -18.27 -1.86
C SER A 339 -50.23 -18.39 -1.42
N PRO A 340 -49.74 -19.61 -1.15
CA PRO A 340 -48.36 -19.86 -0.72
C PRO A 340 -47.28 -19.35 -1.69
N ALA A 341 -47.62 -19.18 -2.97
CA ALA A 341 -46.71 -18.77 -4.02
C ALA A 341 -46.38 -17.27 -4.01
N LEU A 342 -47.14 -16.45 -3.27
CA LEU A 342 -46.98 -15.00 -3.22
C LEU A 342 -46.04 -14.51 -2.10
N VAL A 343 -45.47 -15.41 -1.31
CA VAL A 343 -44.70 -15.08 -0.11
C VAL A 343 -43.23 -15.42 -0.29
N ALA A 344 -42.36 -14.42 -0.13
CA ALA A 344 -40.92 -14.62 -0.05
C ALA A 344 -40.58 -15.32 1.27
N ARG A 345 -39.56 -16.18 1.27
CA ARG A 345 -39.18 -16.94 2.47
C ARG A 345 -37.80 -16.54 2.96
N ASP A 346 -37.61 -16.57 4.27
CA ASP A 346 -36.31 -16.38 4.90
C ASP A 346 -35.34 -17.55 4.61
N GLU A 347 -34.09 -17.43 5.07
CA GLU A 347 -33.07 -18.46 4.92
C GLU A 347 -33.45 -19.80 5.57
N GLN A 348 -34.41 -19.80 6.51
CA GLN A 348 -34.93 -20.99 7.18
C GLN A 348 -36.25 -21.50 6.55
N GLY A 349 -36.68 -20.92 5.43
CA GLY A 349 -37.85 -21.33 4.68
C GLY A 349 -39.19 -20.85 5.24
N LYS A 350 -39.19 -19.93 6.22
CA LYS A 350 -40.43 -19.36 6.77
C LYS A 350 -40.94 -18.22 5.89
N PRO A 351 -42.27 -18.11 5.70
CA PRO A 351 -42.89 -16.98 5.02
C PRO A 351 -42.67 -15.66 5.76
#